data_AF-A0A914MC31-F1
#
_entry.id   AF-A0A914MC31-F1
#
_cell.length_a   1.000
_cell.length_b   1.000
_cell.length_c   1.000
_cell.angle_alpha   90.00
_cell.angle_beta   90.00
_cell.angle_gamma   90.00
#
_symmetry.space_group_name_H-M   'P 1'
#
loop_
_entity.id
_entity.type
_entity.pdbx_description
1 polymer ?
#
loop_
_entity_poly.entity_id
_entity_poly.type
_entity_poly.pdbx_seq_one_letter_code
_entity_poly.pdbx_strand_id
1 'polypeptide(L)'
;MDPRLLNKISIQEQFQTVKTLLSMLKNTQLRMGDVRIFPRSYLERYRLVTKTLYQLASNINNYDNNGVVIALNISCGEIDDPASDIINEVADVLPFQVVEGELRKDRPFIPTTTQIQTTTSATTRTTRRIHQPLNELNKKPILINPIKSFHCSRGILCRLPIDENTFLDPEDGYTSKLSLSVHSIENNNSNNFLVVIPGQNILEGIPVTGEFGEASAKEEEEFTFRLEARDSQNAAHSASFQVFVSRPPLDGPKPNHRYSMVLDVPVERFHSKPEMLRDFVYRLSGILKRFPLPSASSPTFLQTPERIEAATEIYIDRITDNGSGQTLLQWWDATVSRSHCDEKRINSTKERMVHQHHHTGVEKVRHEFAKQMGAQFHVRKVKFKGIFIK
;
A
#
# COMPACT_ATOMS: atom_id res chain seq x y z
N MET A 1 -22.43 -1.76 -43.93
CA MET A 1 -21.10 -1.19 -43.61
C MET A 1 -20.23 -2.32 -43.08
N ASP A 2 -18.98 -2.49 -43.51
CA ASP A 2 -18.10 -3.54 -42.98
C ASP A 2 -17.66 -3.17 -41.55
N PRO A 3 -18.08 -3.92 -40.50
CA PRO A 3 -17.76 -3.60 -39.11
C PRO A 3 -16.26 -3.54 -38.83
N ARG A 4 -15.44 -4.15 -39.69
CA ARG A 4 -13.98 -4.17 -39.57
C ARG A 4 -13.34 -2.80 -39.81
N LEU A 5 -14.02 -1.90 -40.53
CA LEU A 5 -13.55 -0.54 -40.82
C LEU A 5 -13.75 0.44 -39.66
N LEU A 6 -14.66 0.13 -38.72
CA LEU A 6 -14.89 0.95 -37.53
C LEU A 6 -13.67 0.97 -36.59
N ASN A 7 -12.81 -0.05 -36.65
CA ASN A 7 -11.60 -0.14 -35.83
C ASN A 7 -10.48 0.80 -36.26
N LYS A 8 -10.63 1.51 -37.40
CA LYS A 8 -9.63 2.46 -37.92
C LYS A 8 -9.95 3.92 -37.61
N ILE A 9 -11.11 4.18 -36.99
CA ILE A 9 -11.58 5.53 -36.64
C ILE A 9 -11.67 5.66 -35.11
N SER A 10 -11.63 6.90 -34.62
CA SER A 10 -11.56 7.18 -33.19
C SER A 10 -12.82 6.69 -32.45
N ILE A 11 -12.71 6.45 -31.14
CA ILE A 11 -13.85 5.91 -30.37
C ILE A 11 -15.06 6.85 -30.37
N GLN A 12 -14.83 8.19 -30.40
CA GLN A 12 -15.90 9.15 -30.59
C GLN A 12 -16.60 8.99 -31.96
N GLU A 13 -15.86 8.77 -33.04
CA GLU A 13 -16.44 8.54 -34.38
C GLU A 13 -17.15 7.19 -34.48
N GLN A 14 -16.68 6.16 -33.79
CA GLN A 14 -17.38 4.88 -33.68
C GLN A 14 -18.73 5.05 -32.98
N PHE A 15 -18.77 5.79 -31.87
CA PHE A 15 -20.01 6.11 -31.16
C PHE A 15 -20.99 6.89 -32.04
N GLN A 16 -20.49 7.83 -32.84
CA GLN A 16 -21.33 8.63 -33.72
C GLN A 16 -21.84 7.84 -34.94
N THR A 17 -21.04 6.89 -35.44
CA THR A 17 -21.44 5.96 -36.50
C THR A 17 -22.53 5.00 -36.01
N VAL A 18 -22.42 4.50 -34.78
CA VAL A 18 -23.42 3.63 -34.14
C VAL A 18 -24.73 4.39 -33.86
N LYS A 19 -24.66 5.63 -33.37
CA LYS A 19 -25.85 6.50 -33.22
C LYS A 19 -26.55 6.76 -34.54
N THR A 20 -25.79 7.00 -35.61
CA THR A 20 -26.35 7.21 -36.96
C THR A 20 -27.03 5.94 -37.47
N LEU A 21 -26.42 4.78 -37.31
CA LEU A 21 -27.01 3.47 -37.68
C LEU A 21 -28.31 3.17 -36.92
N LEU A 22 -28.35 3.42 -35.61
CA LEU A 22 -29.56 3.23 -34.81
C LEU A 22 -30.68 4.20 -35.20
N SER A 23 -30.34 5.42 -35.63
CA SER A 23 -31.32 6.38 -36.15
C SER A 23 -31.91 5.98 -37.50
N MET A 24 -31.27 5.06 -38.24
CA MET A 24 -31.77 4.49 -39.49
C MET A 24 -32.65 3.25 -39.27
N LEU A 25 -32.56 2.60 -38.10
CA LEU A 25 -33.27 1.37 -37.74
C LEU A 25 -34.60 1.63 -36.99
N LYS A 26 -35.30 2.72 -37.35
CA LYS A 26 -36.43 3.34 -36.61
C LYS A 26 -37.60 2.44 -36.16
N ASN A 27 -37.68 1.19 -36.61
CA ASN A 27 -38.72 0.23 -36.18
C ASN A 27 -38.21 -0.90 -35.27
N THR A 28 -36.99 -0.80 -34.75
CA THR A 28 -36.47 -1.79 -33.78
C THR A 28 -36.19 -1.12 -32.42
N GLN A 29 -36.67 -1.75 -31.34
CA GLN A 29 -36.56 -1.29 -29.94
C GLN A 29 -35.12 -1.40 -29.38
N LEU A 30 -34.10 -1.16 -30.18
CA LEU A 30 -32.70 -1.17 -29.72
C LEU A 30 -32.36 0.18 -29.09
N ARG A 31 -32.18 0.22 -27.77
CA ARG A 31 -31.74 1.41 -27.05
C ARG A 31 -30.21 1.46 -27.04
N MET A 32 -29.61 2.65 -26.97
CA MET A 32 -28.14 2.75 -26.88
C MET A 32 -27.56 2.01 -25.66
N GLY A 33 -28.33 1.86 -24.58
CA GLY A 33 -27.91 1.05 -23.42
C GLY A 33 -27.71 -0.44 -23.74
N ASP A 34 -28.31 -0.92 -24.83
CA ASP A 34 -28.28 -2.31 -25.27
C ASP A 34 -27.09 -2.59 -26.22
N VAL A 35 -26.42 -1.54 -26.70
CA VAL A 35 -25.31 -1.65 -27.64
C VAL A 35 -23.99 -1.44 -26.91
N ARG A 36 -23.32 -2.54 -26.58
CA ARG A 36 -21.96 -2.50 -26.00
C ARG A 36 -20.92 -2.62 -27.10
N ILE A 37 -20.03 -1.63 -27.21
CA ILE A 37 -18.90 -1.61 -28.14
C ILE A 37 -17.67 -2.13 -27.39
N PHE A 38 -17.03 -3.17 -27.93
CA PHE A 38 -15.86 -3.80 -27.30
C PHE A 38 -14.63 -3.72 -28.20
N PRO A 39 -13.41 -3.56 -27.62
CA PRO A 39 -12.17 -3.74 -28.36
C PRO A 39 -12.09 -5.14 -29.00
N ARG A 40 -11.50 -5.28 -30.18
CA ARG A 40 -11.41 -6.58 -30.88
C ARG A 40 -10.81 -7.69 -30.01
N SER A 41 -9.82 -7.37 -29.17
CA SER A 41 -9.21 -8.33 -28.23
C SER A 41 -10.18 -8.84 -27.15
N TYR A 42 -11.20 -8.06 -26.80
CA TYR A 42 -12.29 -8.49 -25.94
C TYR A 42 -13.27 -9.38 -26.71
N LEU A 43 -13.57 -9.02 -27.96
CA LEU A 43 -14.52 -9.77 -28.80
C LEU A 43 -13.98 -11.15 -29.22
N GLU A 44 -12.68 -11.28 -29.48
CA GLU A 44 -12.04 -12.59 -29.71
C GLU A 44 -12.01 -13.45 -28.44
N ARG A 45 -11.87 -12.85 -27.25
CA ARG A 45 -11.95 -13.56 -25.96
C ARG A 45 -13.37 -13.98 -25.61
N TYR A 46 -14.34 -13.12 -25.85
CA TYR A 46 -15.76 -13.47 -25.76
C TYR A 46 -16.10 -14.63 -26.69
N ARG A 47 -15.64 -14.58 -27.95
CA ARG A 47 -15.78 -15.69 -28.91
C ARG A 47 -15.08 -16.97 -28.45
N LEU A 48 -13.93 -16.87 -27.77
CA LEU A 48 -13.25 -18.03 -27.20
C LEU A 48 -14.11 -18.68 -26.11
N VAL A 49 -14.62 -17.90 -25.16
CA VAL A 49 -15.55 -18.37 -24.11
C VAL A 49 -16.81 -18.98 -24.73
N THR A 50 -17.41 -18.29 -25.71
CA THR A 50 -18.58 -18.80 -26.44
C THR A 50 -18.25 -20.09 -27.19
N LYS A 51 -17.08 -20.22 -27.81
CA LYS A 51 -16.63 -21.45 -28.48
C LYS A 51 -16.42 -22.59 -27.48
N THR A 52 -15.85 -22.32 -26.32
CA THR A 52 -15.72 -23.28 -25.21
C THR A 52 -17.09 -23.72 -24.70
N LEU A 53 -18.04 -22.80 -24.57
CA LEU A 53 -19.43 -23.12 -24.22
C LEU A 53 -20.12 -23.96 -25.29
N TYR A 54 -19.89 -23.69 -26.59
CA TYR A 54 -20.40 -24.52 -27.68
C TYR A 54 -19.76 -25.92 -27.68
N GLN A 55 -18.47 -26.03 -27.37
CA GLN A 55 -17.77 -27.32 -27.26
C GLN A 55 -18.27 -28.14 -26.06
N LEU A 56 -18.50 -27.48 -24.91
CA LEU A 56 -19.17 -28.06 -23.74
C LEU A 56 -20.58 -28.54 -24.10
N ALA A 57 -21.38 -27.69 -24.77
CA ALA A 57 -22.72 -28.04 -25.24
C ALA A 57 -22.73 -29.21 -26.24
N SER A 58 -21.74 -29.30 -27.14
CA SER A 58 -21.63 -30.44 -28.07
C SER A 58 -21.25 -31.76 -27.38
N ASN A 59 -20.56 -31.70 -26.25
CA ASN A 59 -20.23 -32.86 -25.43
C ASN A 59 -21.39 -33.29 -24.51
N ILE A 60 -22.38 -32.41 -24.30
CA ILE A 60 -23.58 -32.68 -23.49
C ILE A 60 -24.58 -33.61 -24.21
N ASN A 61 -24.51 -33.75 -25.55
CA ASN A 61 -25.32 -34.74 -26.29
C ASN A 61 -25.02 -36.22 -25.92
N ASN A 62 -24.01 -36.47 -25.09
CA ASN A 62 -23.65 -37.78 -24.54
C ASN A 62 -24.17 -38.01 -23.10
N TYR A 63 -24.80 -37.02 -22.49
CA TYR A 63 -25.46 -37.16 -21.19
C TYR A 63 -26.96 -37.43 -21.39
N ASP A 64 -27.49 -38.32 -20.56
CA ASP A 64 -28.89 -38.78 -20.58
C ASP A 64 -29.88 -37.61 -20.68
N ASN A 65 -30.96 -37.77 -21.46
CA ASN A 65 -31.89 -36.71 -21.93
C ASN A 65 -32.66 -35.92 -20.84
N ASN A 66 -32.28 -36.05 -19.57
CA ASN A 66 -32.96 -35.43 -18.42
C ASN A 66 -32.15 -34.32 -17.72
N GLY A 67 -31.02 -33.88 -18.27
CA GLY A 67 -30.22 -32.79 -17.71
C GLY A 67 -30.52 -31.42 -18.33
N VAL A 68 -30.86 -30.42 -17.50
CA VAL A 68 -30.92 -29.01 -17.91
C VAL A 68 -29.56 -28.37 -17.63
N VAL A 69 -28.96 -27.71 -18.64
CA VAL A 69 -27.69 -27.00 -18.50
C VAL A 69 -27.91 -25.50 -18.63
N ILE A 70 -27.49 -24.76 -17.61
CA ILE A 70 -27.53 -23.29 -17.57
C ILE A 70 -26.09 -22.77 -17.57
N ALA A 71 -25.77 -21.91 -18.54
CA ALA A 71 -24.46 -21.25 -18.64
C ALA A 71 -24.62 -19.75 -18.39
N LEU A 72 -23.96 -19.24 -17.35
CA LEU A 72 -24.01 -17.83 -16.94
C LEU A 72 -22.64 -17.18 -17.13
N ASN A 73 -22.62 -15.98 -17.70
CA ASN A 73 -21.41 -15.17 -17.82
C ASN A 73 -21.52 -14.03 -16.80
N ILE A 74 -20.81 -14.14 -15.69
CA ILE A 74 -20.94 -13.22 -14.57
C ILE A 74 -19.64 -12.48 -14.35
N SER A 75 -19.68 -11.15 -14.38
CA SER A 75 -18.52 -10.30 -14.10
C SER A 75 -18.41 -10.06 -12.59
N CYS A 76 -17.19 -10.08 -12.04
CA CYS A 76 -16.96 -10.11 -10.58
C CYS A 76 -17.44 -8.85 -9.81
N GLY A 77 -17.95 -7.82 -10.50
CA GLY A 77 -18.56 -6.63 -9.88
C GLY A 77 -20.09 -6.60 -9.95
N GLU A 78 -20.72 -7.62 -10.50
CA GLU A 78 -22.19 -7.70 -10.69
C GLU A 78 -22.87 -8.74 -9.78
N ILE A 79 -22.12 -9.42 -8.90
CA ILE A 79 -22.66 -10.37 -7.92
C ILE A 79 -22.78 -9.66 -6.58
N ASP A 80 -24.01 -9.42 -6.15
CA ASP A 80 -24.31 -9.01 -4.78
C ASP A 80 -24.47 -10.25 -3.87
N ASP A 81 -24.45 -10.02 -2.55
CA ASP A 81 -24.57 -11.09 -1.55
C ASP A 81 -25.78 -12.03 -1.80
N PRO A 82 -26.98 -11.51 -2.18
CA PRO A 82 -28.13 -12.36 -2.51
C PRO A 82 -27.92 -13.26 -3.74
N ALA A 83 -27.22 -12.77 -4.78
CA ALA A 83 -26.90 -13.57 -5.95
C ALA A 83 -25.88 -14.67 -5.62
N SER A 84 -24.91 -14.40 -4.74
CA SER A 84 -23.99 -15.43 -4.23
C SER A 84 -24.72 -16.53 -3.49
N ASP A 85 -25.68 -16.19 -2.63
CA ASP A 85 -26.43 -17.18 -1.85
C ASP A 85 -27.25 -18.12 -2.75
N ILE A 86 -27.89 -17.58 -3.80
CA ILE A 86 -28.65 -18.37 -4.78
C ILE A 86 -27.72 -19.25 -5.62
N ILE A 87 -26.55 -18.74 -6.02
CA ILE A 87 -25.54 -19.53 -6.77
C ILE A 87 -25.03 -20.68 -5.92
N ASN A 88 -24.79 -20.45 -4.63
CA ASN A 88 -24.31 -21.47 -3.68
C ASN A 88 -25.38 -22.54 -3.40
N GLU A 89 -26.66 -22.14 -3.26
CA GLU A 89 -27.77 -23.07 -3.05
C GLU A 89 -28.00 -23.99 -4.26
N VAL A 90 -27.81 -23.47 -5.48
CA VAL A 90 -27.94 -24.25 -6.72
C VAL A 90 -26.69 -25.12 -6.99
N ALA A 91 -25.51 -24.65 -6.60
CA ALA A 91 -24.24 -25.35 -6.74
C ALA A 91 -24.17 -26.66 -5.93
N ASP A 92 -24.83 -26.73 -4.77
CA ASP A 92 -24.86 -27.93 -3.92
C ASP A 92 -25.71 -29.08 -4.49
N VAL A 93 -26.62 -28.79 -5.42
CA VAL A 93 -27.62 -29.75 -5.92
C VAL A 93 -27.30 -30.28 -7.32
N LEU A 94 -26.52 -29.56 -8.13
CA LEU A 94 -26.23 -29.94 -9.51
C LEU A 94 -24.72 -30.00 -9.79
N PRO A 95 -24.23 -30.98 -10.59
CA PRO A 95 -22.83 -31.01 -10.99
C PRO A 95 -22.52 -29.84 -11.94
N PHE A 96 -21.70 -28.88 -11.51
CA PHE A 96 -21.26 -27.74 -12.33
C PHE A 96 -19.74 -27.72 -12.52
N GLN A 97 -19.29 -27.10 -13.60
CA GLN A 97 -17.88 -26.92 -13.92
C GLN A 97 -17.59 -25.42 -14.09
N VAL A 98 -16.71 -24.89 -13.26
CA VAL A 98 -16.27 -23.48 -13.34
C VAL A 98 -15.04 -23.39 -14.23
N VAL A 99 -15.08 -22.49 -15.21
CA VAL A 99 -13.93 -22.18 -16.06
C VAL A 99 -13.50 -20.75 -15.76
N GLU A 100 -12.39 -20.61 -15.04
CA GLU A 100 -11.84 -19.31 -14.63
C GLU A 100 -10.96 -18.69 -15.72
N GLY A 101 -11.01 -17.36 -15.88
CA GLY A 101 -10.16 -16.61 -16.78
C GLY A 101 -9.74 -15.26 -16.20
N GLU A 102 -8.44 -14.95 -16.27
CA GLU A 102 -7.87 -13.71 -15.70
C GLU A 102 -7.99 -12.53 -16.68
N LEU A 103 -8.50 -11.40 -16.18
CA LEU A 103 -8.71 -10.16 -16.94
C LEU A 103 -7.61 -9.14 -16.59
N ARG A 104 -6.55 -9.08 -17.41
CA ARG A 104 -5.53 -8.03 -17.28
C ARG A 104 -5.89 -6.80 -18.09
N LYS A 105 -5.87 -5.65 -17.43
CA LYS A 105 -6.02 -4.32 -18.04
C LYS A 105 -4.64 -3.86 -18.51
N ASP A 106 -4.37 -3.96 -19.81
CA ASP A 106 -3.18 -3.32 -20.38
C ASP A 106 -3.32 -1.80 -20.21
N ARG A 107 -2.46 -1.19 -19.39
CA ARG A 107 -2.37 0.26 -19.27
C ARG A 107 -1.70 0.82 -20.53
N PRO A 108 -2.29 1.79 -21.23
CA PRO A 108 -1.57 2.54 -22.24
C PRO A 108 -0.60 3.54 -21.59
N PHE A 109 0.59 3.65 -22.17
CA PHE A 109 1.57 4.70 -21.90
C PHE A 109 1.03 6.05 -22.41
N ILE A 110 0.95 7.05 -21.53
CA ILE A 110 0.59 8.43 -21.88
C ILE A 110 1.87 9.28 -21.79
N PRO A 111 2.36 9.87 -22.89
CA PRO A 111 3.39 10.89 -22.83
C PRO A 111 2.71 12.23 -22.49
N THR A 112 2.92 12.74 -21.29
CA THR A 112 2.42 14.07 -20.90
C THR A 112 3.41 15.14 -21.32
N THR A 113 3.19 15.70 -22.51
CA THR A 113 3.67 17.04 -22.88
C THR A 113 2.68 18.04 -22.30
N THR A 114 3.12 18.90 -21.39
CA THR A 114 2.35 20.08 -20.99
C THR A 114 3.23 21.31 -21.12
N GLN A 115 2.95 22.10 -22.14
CA GLN A 115 3.46 23.45 -22.33
C GLN A 115 2.85 24.36 -21.26
N ILE A 116 3.69 25.09 -20.55
CA ILE A 116 3.27 26.18 -19.66
C ILE A 116 3.45 27.48 -20.44
N GLN A 117 2.35 28.21 -20.63
CA GLN A 117 2.35 29.58 -21.14
C GLN A 117 2.97 30.51 -20.09
N THR A 118 4.06 31.15 -20.49
CA THR A 118 4.72 32.23 -19.76
C THR A 118 3.94 33.52 -19.95
N THR A 119 3.36 34.08 -18.89
CA THR A 119 3.02 35.50 -18.82
C THR A 119 3.97 36.20 -17.84
N THR A 120 4.58 37.25 -18.37
CA THR A 120 5.62 38.08 -17.78
C THR A 120 5.10 38.96 -16.64
N SER A 121 5.92 39.15 -15.62
CA SER A 121 6.06 40.42 -14.90
C SER A 121 7.47 40.51 -14.34
N ALA A 122 8.32 41.24 -15.07
CA ALA A 122 9.66 41.57 -14.65
C ALA A 122 9.59 42.53 -13.45
N THR A 123 10.33 42.24 -12.39
CA THR A 123 10.78 43.26 -11.43
C THR A 123 12.26 43.05 -11.22
N THR A 124 13.04 43.79 -12.00
CA THR A 124 14.48 43.92 -11.87
C THR A 124 14.76 44.61 -10.54
N ARG A 125 15.18 43.85 -9.52
CA ARG A 125 15.70 44.41 -8.27
C ARG A 125 17.21 44.25 -8.26
N THR A 126 17.89 45.25 -8.83
CA THR A 126 19.32 45.48 -8.64
C THR A 126 19.57 45.78 -7.17
N THR A 127 20.39 44.96 -6.51
CA THR A 127 21.00 45.36 -5.24
C THR A 127 22.52 45.43 -5.39
N ARG A 128 22.99 46.62 -5.07
CA ARG A 128 24.33 47.17 -5.16
C ARG A 128 25.32 46.26 -4.40
N ARG A 129 26.40 45.83 -5.05
CA ARG A 129 27.58 45.28 -4.34
C ARG A 129 28.13 46.39 -3.45
N ILE A 130 27.86 46.28 -2.15
CA ILE A 130 28.65 46.94 -1.13
C ILE A 130 29.65 45.89 -0.68
N HIS A 131 30.89 46.04 -1.11
CA HIS A 131 32.03 45.36 -0.49
C HIS A 131 32.16 45.90 0.93
N GLN A 132 31.76 45.11 1.91
CA GLN A 132 32.05 45.34 3.32
C GLN A 132 32.73 44.07 3.81
N PRO A 133 34.02 44.11 4.20
CA PRO A 133 34.60 43.03 4.97
C PRO A 133 34.14 43.18 6.43
N LEU A 134 34.01 42.05 7.16
CA LEU A 134 33.98 41.87 8.63
C LEU A 134 32.71 41.13 9.13
N ASN A 135 32.95 39.94 9.70
CA ASN A 135 32.00 38.96 10.26
C ASN A 135 30.95 38.42 9.29
N GLU A 136 31.14 37.18 8.84
CA GLU A 136 30.12 36.40 8.12
C GLU A 136 28.86 36.33 8.99
N LEU A 137 27.90 37.20 8.67
CA LEU A 137 26.61 37.23 9.32
C LEU A 137 25.88 35.96 8.91
N ASN A 138 25.80 34.99 9.82
CA ASN A 138 25.08 33.73 9.59
C ASN A 138 23.67 34.01 9.08
N LYS A 139 23.34 33.48 7.91
CA LYS A 139 21.98 33.59 7.38
C LYS A 139 21.24 32.32 7.77
N LYS A 140 19.94 32.46 8.02
CA LYS A 140 19.11 31.27 8.22
C LYS A 140 18.95 30.53 6.89
N PRO A 141 18.74 29.20 6.92
CA PRO A 141 18.39 28.43 5.73
C PRO A 141 17.17 29.01 5.00
N ILE A 142 17.14 28.83 3.68
CA ILE A 142 16.00 29.23 2.84
C ILE A 142 15.42 28.01 2.12
N LEU A 143 14.08 28.01 1.98
CA LEU A 143 13.38 27.02 1.16
C LEU A 143 13.56 27.38 -0.32
N ILE A 144 14.21 26.51 -1.09
CA ILE A 144 14.34 26.65 -2.55
C ILE A 144 13.21 25.92 -3.25
N ASN A 145 12.99 24.66 -2.91
CA ASN A 145 11.97 23.83 -3.53
C ASN A 145 10.97 23.35 -2.48
N PRO A 146 9.66 23.46 -2.76
CA PRO A 146 8.64 22.93 -1.86
C PRO A 146 8.77 21.41 -1.77
N ILE A 147 8.52 20.90 -0.57
CA ILE A 147 8.48 19.45 -0.32
C ILE A 147 7.21 18.90 -0.99
N LYS A 148 7.36 17.83 -1.76
CA LYS A 148 6.24 17.16 -2.42
C LYS A 148 5.33 16.50 -1.39
N SER A 149 4.06 16.30 -1.74
CA SER A 149 3.18 15.42 -0.97
C SER A 149 3.54 13.96 -1.22
N PHE A 150 3.31 13.11 -0.22
CA PHE A 150 3.63 11.68 -0.29
C PHE A 150 2.40 10.81 -0.07
N HIS A 151 2.44 9.59 -0.59
CA HIS A 151 1.44 8.56 -0.34
C HIS A 151 2.06 7.39 0.40
N CYS A 152 1.43 6.98 1.49
CA CYS A 152 1.79 5.83 2.30
C CYS A 152 0.61 4.86 2.37
N SER A 153 0.89 3.63 2.77
CA SER A 153 -0.12 2.66 3.15
C SER A 153 -0.08 2.44 4.66
N ARG A 154 -1.24 2.41 5.29
CA ARG A 154 -1.38 2.11 6.73
C ARG A 154 -0.67 0.81 7.08
N GLY A 155 0.00 0.77 8.23
CA GLY A 155 0.62 -0.43 8.78
C GLY A 155 1.91 -0.87 8.10
N ILE A 156 2.29 -0.26 6.98
CA ILE A 156 3.49 -0.62 6.21
C ILE A 156 4.55 0.46 6.42
N LEU A 157 5.83 0.06 6.40
CA LEU A 157 6.95 1.00 6.41
C LEU A 157 6.86 1.94 5.20
N CYS A 158 6.71 3.23 5.46
CA CYS A 158 6.74 4.28 4.46
C CYS A 158 8.09 4.98 4.47
N ARG A 159 8.63 5.25 3.28
CA ARG A 159 9.94 5.88 3.08
C ARG A 159 9.81 7.04 2.10
N LEU A 160 10.12 8.25 2.57
CA LEU A 160 9.84 9.50 1.88
C LEU A 160 11.18 10.21 1.57
N PRO A 161 11.67 10.15 0.33
CA PRO A 161 12.89 10.87 -0.04
C PRO A 161 12.64 12.38 -0.09
N ILE A 162 13.58 13.15 0.46
CA ILE A 162 13.64 14.61 0.39
C ILE A 162 14.67 14.98 -0.66
N ASP A 163 14.30 15.89 -1.57
CA ASP A 163 15.19 16.35 -2.63
C ASP A 163 16.37 17.14 -2.02
N GLU A 164 17.59 16.95 -2.53
CA GLU A 164 18.78 17.61 -1.97
C GLU A 164 18.69 19.15 -2.04
N ASN A 165 17.96 19.66 -3.03
CA ASN A 165 17.76 21.08 -3.25
C ASN A 165 16.48 21.64 -2.58
N THR A 166 15.91 20.98 -1.56
CA THR A 166 14.78 21.54 -0.79
C THR A 166 15.18 22.79 -0.03
N PHE A 167 16.23 22.73 0.79
CA PHE A 167 16.79 23.85 1.53
C PHE A 167 18.18 24.21 1.02
N LEU A 168 18.51 25.49 1.14
CA LEU A 168 19.87 25.99 0.96
C LEU A 168 20.19 26.94 2.10
N ASP A 169 21.31 26.68 2.73
CA ASP A 169 22.00 27.62 3.56
C ASP A 169 23.20 28.19 2.76
N PRO A 170 23.36 29.53 2.64
CA PRO A 170 24.45 30.11 1.85
C PRO A 170 25.84 29.75 2.36
N GLU A 171 25.98 29.50 3.67
CA GLU A 171 27.24 29.23 4.34
C GLU A 171 27.50 27.71 4.46
N ASP A 172 26.49 26.92 4.84
CA ASP A 172 26.61 25.46 5.04
C ASP A 172 26.30 24.63 3.78
N GLY A 173 25.49 25.15 2.86
CA GLY A 173 25.12 24.51 1.60
C GLY A 173 23.73 23.86 1.60
N TYR A 174 23.57 22.78 0.84
CA TYR A 174 22.27 22.16 0.56
C TYR A 174 21.73 21.32 1.72
N THR A 175 20.48 20.87 1.58
CA THR A 175 19.72 20.04 2.53
C THR A 175 20.53 18.91 3.18
N SER A 176 21.39 18.22 2.43
CA SER A 176 22.22 17.11 2.89
C SER A 176 23.21 17.46 4.01
N LYS A 177 23.56 18.73 4.14
CA LYS A 177 24.48 19.25 5.15
C LYS A 177 23.78 19.88 6.36
N LEU A 178 22.46 20.02 6.29
CA LEU A 178 21.65 20.62 7.34
C LEU A 178 21.14 19.54 8.30
N SER A 179 20.92 19.93 9.56
CA SER A 179 20.27 19.06 10.53
C SER A 179 18.76 19.12 10.33
N LEU A 180 18.15 18.00 9.96
CA LEU A 180 16.71 17.91 9.70
C LEU A 180 15.97 17.34 10.91
N SER A 181 14.79 17.89 11.20
CA SER A 181 13.82 17.31 12.15
C SER A 181 12.40 17.42 11.60
N VAL A 182 11.57 16.42 11.88
CA VAL A 182 10.18 16.36 11.42
C VAL A 182 9.24 16.36 12.62
N HIS A 183 8.17 17.14 12.51
CA HIS A 183 7.16 17.29 13.55
C HIS A 183 5.77 17.21 12.93
N SER A 184 4.83 16.55 13.59
CA SER A 184 3.42 16.66 13.19
C SER A 184 2.91 18.08 13.49
N ILE A 185 2.12 18.66 12.59
CA ILE A 185 1.48 19.96 12.84
C ILE A 185 0.25 19.79 13.74
N GLU A 186 -0.36 18.61 13.72
CA GLU A 186 -1.51 18.31 14.55
C GLU A 186 -1.07 18.16 16.00
N ASN A 187 -1.74 18.86 16.92
CA ASN A 187 -1.42 18.88 18.36
C ASN A 187 -1.57 17.52 19.06
N ASN A 188 -1.97 16.46 18.34
CA ASN A 188 -2.02 15.13 18.88
C ASN A 188 -0.70 14.40 18.57
N ASN A 189 0.17 14.27 19.58
CA ASN A 189 1.45 13.55 19.47
C ASN A 189 1.30 12.11 18.94
N SER A 190 0.10 11.50 19.03
CA SER A 190 -0.20 10.19 18.45
C SER A 190 -0.07 10.13 16.92
N ASN A 191 -0.10 11.27 16.23
CA ASN A 191 -0.09 11.35 14.77
C ASN A 191 1.32 11.54 14.20
N ASN A 192 2.34 11.69 15.06
CA ASN A 192 3.72 11.72 14.62
C ASN A 192 4.27 10.30 14.42
N PHE A 193 4.22 9.82 13.17
CA PHE A 193 4.76 8.50 12.81
C PHE A 193 6.07 8.56 12.02
N LEU A 194 6.56 9.75 11.66
CA LEU A 194 7.74 9.94 10.83
C LEU A 194 8.99 10.25 11.67
N VAL A 195 10.13 9.76 11.19
CA VAL A 195 11.45 10.06 11.71
C VAL A 195 12.40 10.39 10.58
N VAL A 196 13.27 11.38 10.81
CA VAL A 196 14.39 11.66 9.91
C VAL A 196 15.43 10.57 10.06
N ILE A 197 15.95 10.05 8.95
CA ILE A 197 17.06 9.11 8.95
C ILE A 197 18.38 9.89 8.99
N PRO A 198 19.19 9.75 10.05
CA PRO A 198 20.45 10.51 10.17
C PRO A 198 21.38 10.26 8.98
N GLY A 199 21.95 11.35 8.45
CA GLY A 199 22.86 11.31 7.30
C GLY A 199 22.18 10.96 5.97
N GLN A 200 20.85 10.89 5.92
CA GLN A 200 20.08 10.66 4.71
C GLN A 200 18.99 11.72 4.58
N ASN A 201 18.77 12.21 3.37
CA ASN A 201 17.63 13.07 3.06
C ASN A 201 16.35 12.21 2.91
N ILE A 202 16.01 11.46 3.95
CA ILE A 202 14.92 10.48 3.92
C ILE A 202 14.17 10.53 5.25
N LEU A 203 12.84 10.52 5.17
CA LEU A 203 11.96 10.26 6.30
C LEU A 203 11.47 8.82 6.23
N GLU A 204 11.40 8.14 7.36
CA GLU A 204 10.76 6.82 7.47
C GLU A 204 9.72 6.82 8.58
N GLY A 205 8.71 5.97 8.45
CA GLY A 205 7.69 5.84 9.46
C GLY A 205 6.67 4.77 9.14
N ILE A 206 5.91 4.34 10.13
CA ILE A 206 4.82 3.36 9.94
C ILE A 206 3.54 4.01 10.45
N PRO A 207 2.63 4.43 9.55
CA PRO A 207 1.38 5.04 9.96
C PRO A 207 0.44 3.97 10.53
N VAL A 208 0.21 4.02 11.84
CA VAL A 208 -0.73 3.16 12.58
C VAL A 208 -1.72 4.04 13.33
N THR A 209 -2.50 4.83 12.60
CA THR A 209 -3.52 5.71 13.20
C THR A 209 -4.86 5.01 13.36
N GLY A 210 -5.49 5.28 14.52
CA GLY A 210 -6.86 4.91 14.87
C GLY A 210 -6.95 3.88 16.01
N GLU A 211 -7.40 4.33 17.19
CA GLU A 211 -8.24 3.46 18.01
C GLU A 211 -9.47 3.08 17.17
N PHE A 212 -9.87 1.82 17.28
CA PHE A 212 -10.97 1.20 16.55
C PHE A 212 -10.69 0.89 15.07
N GLY A 213 -10.67 -0.42 14.78
CA GLY A 213 -10.90 -0.96 13.45
C GLY A 213 -12.32 -0.73 12.94
N GLU A 214 -12.91 0.44 13.23
CA GLU A 214 -14.10 0.94 12.56
C GLU A 214 -13.66 1.93 11.50
N ALA A 215 -14.14 1.69 10.29
CA ALA A 215 -13.76 2.47 9.15
C ALA A 215 -14.16 3.94 9.35
N SER A 216 -13.20 4.85 9.58
CA SER A 216 -13.39 6.20 9.02
C SER A 216 -13.68 5.99 7.54
N ALA A 217 -14.84 6.46 7.05
CA ALA A 217 -15.36 6.16 5.72
C ALA A 217 -14.49 6.68 4.57
N LYS A 218 -13.34 7.30 4.87
CA LYS A 218 -12.38 7.79 3.91
C LYS A 218 -11.38 6.70 3.52
N GLU A 219 -11.24 6.50 2.21
CA GLU A 219 -10.25 5.60 1.60
C GLU A 219 -8.81 6.05 1.89
N GLU A 220 -8.62 7.36 2.11
CA GLU A 220 -7.34 8.00 2.34
C GLU A 220 -7.45 9.07 3.44
N GLU A 221 -6.51 9.04 4.39
CA GLU A 221 -6.41 10.01 5.50
C GLU A 221 -5.22 10.94 5.28
N GLU A 222 -5.43 12.24 5.43
CA GLU A 222 -4.39 13.25 5.22
C GLU A 222 -3.73 13.62 6.56
N PHE A 223 -2.39 13.64 6.56
CA PHE A 223 -1.56 14.07 7.68
C PHE A 223 -0.68 15.22 7.27
N THR A 224 -0.62 16.27 8.09
CA THR A 224 0.23 17.43 7.83
C THR A 224 1.44 17.45 8.75
N PHE A 225 2.63 17.54 8.16
CA PHE A 225 3.91 17.56 8.85
C PHE A 225 4.67 18.86 8.55
N ARG A 226 5.58 19.20 9.45
CA ARG A 226 6.56 20.29 9.30
C ARG A 226 7.97 19.71 9.36
N LEU A 227 8.73 19.92 8.29
CA LEU A 227 10.16 19.65 8.22
C LEU A 227 10.92 20.91 8.59
N GLU A 228 11.77 20.84 9.61
CA GLU A 228 12.65 21.92 10.05
C GLU A 228 14.09 21.57 9.67
N ALA A 229 14.76 22.48 8.97
CA ALA A 229 16.17 22.42 8.65
C ALA A 229 16.94 23.43 9.49
N ARG A 230 18.01 22.99 10.16
CA ARG A 230 18.91 23.81 10.96
C ARG A 230 20.31 23.83 10.36
N ASP A 231 20.89 25.01 10.34
CA ASP A 231 22.29 25.24 9.99
C ASP A 231 23.23 24.85 11.16
N SER A 232 24.54 24.97 10.93
CA SER A 232 25.60 24.70 11.91
C SER A 232 25.59 25.65 13.11
N GLN A 233 24.95 26.82 12.99
CA GLN A 233 24.79 27.82 14.04
C GLN A 233 23.41 27.80 14.69
N ASN A 234 22.62 26.74 14.47
CA ASN A 234 21.26 26.51 14.97
C ASN A 234 20.19 27.50 14.47
N ALA A 235 20.43 28.30 13.44
CA ALA A 235 19.35 29.03 12.78
C ALA A 235 18.51 28.05 11.95
N ALA A 236 17.19 28.25 11.98
CA ALA A 236 16.24 27.28 11.48
C ALA A 236 15.30 27.88 10.44
N HIS A 237 14.91 27.05 9.47
CA HIS A 237 13.78 27.30 8.59
C HIS A 237 12.91 26.06 8.49
N SER A 238 11.60 26.25 8.34
CA SER A 238 10.65 25.14 8.34
C SER A 238 9.68 25.22 7.17
N ALA A 239 9.36 24.08 6.58
CA ALA A 239 8.36 23.94 5.52
C ALA A 239 7.37 22.83 5.86
N SER A 240 6.09 23.05 5.53
CA SER A 240 5.04 22.06 5.71
C SER A 240 4.89 21.16 4.49
N PHE A 241 4.46 19.92 4.70
CA PHE A 241 4.11 18.97 3.64
C PHE A 241 3.01 18.02 4.09
N GLN A 242 2.37 17.38 3.12
CA GLN A 242 1.26 16.45 3.35
C GLN A 242 1.69 15.00 3.09
N VAL A 243 1.17 14.10 3.91
CA VAL A 243 1.26 12.66 3.71
C VAL A 243 -0.14 12.08 3.70
N PHE A 244 -0.50 11.48 2.58
CA PHE A 244 -1.76 10.80 2.39
C PHE A 244 -1.59 9.32 2.72
N VAL A 245 -2.34 8.82 3.69
CA VAL A 245 -2.28 7.43 4.14
C VAL A 245 -3.51 6.70 3.65
N SER A 246 -3.29 5.87 2.63
CA SER A 246 -4.28 4.94 2.11
C SER A 246 -4.45 3.74 3.05
N ARG A 247 -5.67 3.23 3.16
CA ARG A 247 -5.87 1.88 3.70
C ARG A 247 -5.52 0.84 2.64
N PRO A 248 -5.13 -0.38 3.05
CA PRO A 248 -5.22 -1.51 2.14
C PRO A 248 -6.64 -1.59 1.59
N PRO A 249 -6.83 -1.98 0.32
CA PRO A 249 -8.16 -2.07 -0.28
C PRO A 249 -9.10 -2.85 0.63
N LEU A 250 -10.18 -2.21 1.10
CA LEU A 250 -11.23 -2.86 1.89
C LEU A 250 -11.94 -3.94 1.06
N ASP A 251 -11.97 -3.76 -0.26
CA ASP A 251 -12.54 -4.68 -1.25
C ASP A 251 -11.57 -5.81 -1.65
N GLY A 252 -10.38 -5.85 -1.06
CA GLY A 252 -9.44 -6.95 -1.23
C GLY A 252 -9.73 -8.08 -0.24
N PRO A 253 -9.31 -9.33 -0.55
CA PRO A 253 -9.43 -10.43 0.40
C PRO A 253 -8.75 -10.06 1.73
N LYS A 254 -9.48 -10.28 2.83
CA LYS A 254 -8.95 -10.10 4.19
C LYS A 254 -7.70 -10.96 4.37
N PRO A 255 -6.73 -10.53 5.21
CA PRO A 255 -5.58 -11.38 5.52
C PRO A 255 -6.08 -12.70 6.10
N ASN A 256 -5.60 -13.81 5.56
CA ASN A 256 -5.95 -15.17 5.99
C ASN A 256 -5.19 -15.62 7.25
N HIS A 257 -4.30 -14.78 7.76
CA HIS A 257 -3.50 -15.09 8.93
C HIS A 257 -3.14 -13.83 9.72
N ARG A 258 -2.93 -14.00 11.03
CA ARG A 258 -2.51 -12.90 11.91
C ARG A 258 -1.65 -13.43 13.04
N TYR A 259 -0.56 -12.73 13.31
CA TYR A 259 0.26 -12.94 14.49
C TYR A 259 -0.07 -11.87 15.53
N SER A 260 0.00 -12.24 16.80
CA SER A 260 -0.19 -11.33 17.93
C SER A 260 0.96 -11.48 18.91
N MET A 261 1.55 -10.37 19.31
CA MET A 261 2.65 -10.33 20.27
C MET A 261 2.26 -9.48 21.48
N VAL A 262 2.60 -9.97 22.67
CA VAL A 262 2.53 -9.18 23.91
C VAL A 262 3.93 -8.69 24.23
N LEU A 263 4.12 -7.38 24.24
CA LEU A 263 5.38 -6.70 24.49
C LEU A 263 5.36 -6.02 25.86
N ASP A 264 6.44 -6.13 26.64
CA ASP A 264 6.61 -5.35 27.88
C ASP A 264 7.06 -3.93 27.58
N VAL A 265 6.23 -3.24 26.81
CA VAL A 265 6.44 -1.86 26.38
C VAL A 265 5.08 -1.18 26.43
N PRO A 266 4.92 -0.04 27.11
CA PRO A 266 3.67 0.72 27.07
C PRO A 266 3.38 1.24 25.66
N VAL A 267 2.10 1.27 25.27
CA VAL A 267 1.68 1.68 23.92
C VAL A 267 2.05 3.14 23.63
N GLU A 268 2.01 3.99 24.65
CA GLU A 268 2.39 5.40 24.62
C GLU A 268 3.85 5.60 24.20
N ARG A 269 4.70 4.61 24.48
CA ARG A 269 6.10 4.66 24.05
C ARG A 269 6.23 4.55 22.54
N PHE A 270 5.37 3.77 21.87
CA PHE A 270 5.33 3.71 20.40
C PHE A 270 4.79 5.00 19.77
N HIS A 271 3.84 5.66 20.43
CA HIS A 271 3.31 6.96 19.99
C HIS A 271 4.31 8.11 20.19
N SER A 272 5.02 8.13 21.32
CA SER A 272 5.99 9.18 21.63
C SER A 272 7.34 9.03 20.91
N LYS A 273 7.66 7.82 20.46
CA LYS A 273 8.94 7.49 19.82
C LYS A 273 8.69 6.69 18.53
N PRO A 274 8.35 7.35 17.42
CA PRO A 274 8.07 6.68 16.15
C PRO A 274 9.21 5.78 15.64
N GLU A 275 10.46 6.06 16.03
CA GLU A 275 11.62 5.22 15.75
C GLU A 275 11.47 3.80 16.31
N MET A 276 10.72 3.61 17.40
CA MET A 276 10.55 2.28 17.99
C MET A 276 9.75 1.34 17.11
N LEU A 277 8.68 1.82 16.47
CA LEU A 277 7.88 0.94 15.61
C LEU A 277 8.65 0.60 14.33
N ARG A 278 9.39 1.56 13.79
CA ARG A 278 10.33 1.35 12.67
C ARG A 278 11.36 0.28 13.02
N ASP A 279 12.02 0.41 14.17
CA ASP A 279 13.06 -0.52 14.62
C ASP A 279 12.49 -1.91 14.92
N PHE A 280 11.27 -1.98 15.44
CA PHE A 280 10.55 -3.24 15.64
C PHE A 280 10.39 -3.96 14.30
N VAL A 281 9.90 -3.28 13.26
CA VAL A 281 9.67 -3.86 11.94
C VAL A 281 10.98 -4.33 11.29
N TYR A 282 12.04 -3.52 11.32
CA TYR A 282 13.35 -3.93 10.78
C TYR A 282 13.93 -5.16 11.49
N ARG A 283 13.75 -5.26 12.81
CA ARG A 283 14.21 -6.43 13.58
C ARG A 283 13.38 -7.66 13.26
N LEU A 284 12.07 -7.52 13.24
CA LEU A 284 11.16 -8.61 12.93
C LEU A 284 11.43 -9.15 11.52
N SER A 285 11.46 -8.28 10.50
CA SER A 285 11.76 -8.69 9.13
C SER A 285 13.13 -9.34 9.00
N GLY A 286 14.15 -8.79 9.68
CA GLY A 286 15.49 -9.35 9.73
C GLY A 286 15.53 -10.77 10.30
N ILE A 287 14.80 -11.04 11.38
CA ILE A 287 14.69 -12.38 11.96
C ILE A 287 14.00 -13.34 10.99
N LEU A 288 12.90 -12.90 10.36
CA LEU A 288 12.14 -13.74 9.43
C LEU A 288 12.94 -14.12 8.19
N LYS A 289 13.73 -13.17 7.65
CA LYS A 289 14.63 -13.36 6.50
C LYS A 289 16.00 -13.92 6.86
N ARG A 290 16.30 -14.12 8.16
CA ARG A 290 17.59 -14.60 8.68
C ARG A 290 18.77 -13.70 8.31
N PHE A 291 18.56 -12.39 8.28
CA PHE A 291 19.66 -11.45 8.15
C PHE A 291 20.53 -11.47 9.42
N PRO A 292 21.87 -11.34 9.30
CA PRO A 292 22.75 -11.26 10.47
C PRO A 292 22.34 -10.07 11.34
N LEU A 293 22.44 -10.18 12.67
CA LEU A 293 22.12 -9.03 13.51
C LEU A 293 23.06 -7.87 13.18
N PRO A 294 22.55 -6.63 13.06
CA PRO A 294 23.42 -5.46 13.07
C PRO A 294 24.27 -5.51 14.34
N SER A 295 25.57 -5.25 14.22
CA SER A 295 26.43 -5.13 15.40
C SER A 295 25.87 -4.04 16.32
N ALA A 296 26.06 -4.16 17.64
CA ALA A 296 25.59 -3.14 18.59
C ALA A 296 26.19 -1.75 18.31
N SER A 297 27.31 -1.69 17.57
CA SER A 297 27.99 -0.48 17.09
C SER A 297 27.52 0.01 15.72
N SER A 298 26.75 -0.78 14.97
CA SER A 298 26.28 -0.39 13.64
C SER A 298 25.03 0.47 13.77
N PRO A 299 25.04 1.69 13.21
CA PRO A 299 23.87 2.55 13.27
C PRO A 299 22.69 1.92 12.54
N THR A 300 21.53 1.89 13.21
CA THR A 300 20.27 1.30 12.70
C THR A 300 19.77 1.97 11.40
N PHE A 301 20.33 3.13 11.03
CA PHE A 301 19.98 3.87 9.82
C PHE A 301 20.66 3.38 8.52
N LEU A 302 21.72 2.57 8.60
CA LEU A 302 22.38 1.99 7.42
C LEU A 302 21.72 0.66 7.04
N GLN A 303 20.51 0.73 6.50
CA GLN A 303 19.79 -0.44 6.01
C GLN A 303 20.14 -0.71 4.55
N THR A 304 20.44 -1.97 4.23
CA THR A 304 20.64 -2.39 2.83
C THR A 304 19.29 -2.42 2.09
N PRO A 305 19.28 -2.29 0.76
CA PRO A 305 18.04 -2.39 -0.03
C PRO A 305 17.19 -3.62 0.31
N GLU A 306 17.84 -4.77 0.53
CA GLU A 306 17.16 -6.04 0.86
C GLU A 306 16.48 -6.00 2.24
N ARG A 307 17.06 -5.26 3.20
CA ARG A 307 16.44 -5.07 4.52
C ARG A 307 15.25 -4.13 4.47
N ILE A 308 15.34 -3.09 3.64
CA ILE A 308 14.26 -2.14 3.41
C ILE A 308 13.08 -2.88 2.78
N GLU A 309 13.33 -3.66 1.72
CA GLU A 309 12.31 -4.49 1.08
C GLU A 309 11.66 -5.46 2.08
N ALA A 310 12.46 -6.21 2.84
CA ALA A 310 11.93 -7.12 3.87
C ALA A 310 11.10 -6.40 4.95
N ALA A 311 11.44 -5.17 5.31
CA ALA A 311 10.68 -4.39 6.28
C ALA A 311 9.31 -3.96 5.72
N THR A 312 9.21 -3.67 4.41
CA THR A 312 7.93 -3.34 3.75
C THR A 312 6.98 -4.55 3.62
N GLU A 313 7.49 -5.77 3.82
CA GLU A 313 6.67 -6.98 3.83
C GLU A 313 5.94 -7.22 5.17
N ILE A 314 6.28 -6.47 6.21
CA ILE A 314 5.60 -6.57 7.51
C ILE A 314 4.46 -5.57 7.52
N TYR A 315 3.25 -6.07 7.73
CA TYR A 315 2.07 -5.24 7.90
C TYR A 315 1.66 -5.20 9.38
N ILE A 316 1.75 -4.03 10.00
CA ILE A 316 1.23 -3.79 11.35
C ILE A 316 -0.27 -3.49 11.28
N ASP A 317 -1.07 -4.39 11.84
CA ASP A 317 -2.53 -4.29 11.85
C ASP A 317 -3.01 -3.34 12.92
N ARG A 318 -2.60 -3.59 14.17
CA ARG A 318 -2.99 -2.76 15.32
C ARG A 318 -1.98 -2.84 16.43
N ILE A 319 -1.94 -1.77 17.21
CA ILE A 319 -1.19 -1.67 18.45
C ILE A 319 -2.16 -1.15 19.51
N THR A 320 -2.35 -1.92 20.57
CA THR A 320 -3.31 -1.57 21.63
C THR A 320 -2.70 -1.82 23.00
N ASP A 321 -3.12 -1.05 24.01
CA ASP A 321 -2.80 -1.38 25.40
C ASP A 321 -3.36 -2.78 25.75
N ASN A 322 -2.54 -3.57 26.45
CA ASN A 322 -2.89 -4.89 26.96
C ASN A 322 -3.00 -4.88 28.49
N GLY A 323 -2.95 -3.71 29.12
CA GLY A 323 -2.92 -3.51 30.56
C GLY A 323 -1.53 -3.78 31.15
N SER A 324 -1.33 -3.33 32.39
CA SER A 324 -0.07 -3.52 33.14
C SER A 324 1.18 -2.98 32.44
N GLY A 325 1.03 -1.94 31.61
CA GLY A 325 2.13 -1.35 30.83
C GLY A 325 2.63 -2.23 29.69
N GLN A 326 1.80 -3.17 29.21
CA GLN A 326 2.12 -4.04 28.09
C GLN A 326 1.37 -3.62 26.82
N THR A 327 1.97 -3.89 25.67
CA THR A 327 1.34 -3.65 24.36
C THR A 327 0.96 -4.97 23.70
N LEU A 328 -0.26 -5.05 23.17
CA LEU A 328 -0.68 -6.06 22.21
C LEU A 328 -0.44 -5.52 20.80
N LEU A 329 0.57 -6.06 20.11
CA LEU A 329 0.86 -5.74 18.72
C LEU A 329 0.37 -6.88 17.82
N GLN A 330 -0.43 -6.56 16.82
CA GLN A 330 -0.85 -7.51 15.79
C GLN A 330 -0.28 -7.14 14.43
N TRP A 331 0.08 -8.16 13.67
CA TRP A 331 0.68 -7.99 12.36
C TRP A 331 0.44 -9.22 11.48
N TRP A 332 0.68 -9.09 10.19
CA TRP A 332 0.71 -10.22 9.25
C TRP A 332 1.86 -10.07 8.25
N ASP A 333 2.23 -11.20 7.66
CA ASP A 333 3.26 -11.29 6.64
C ASP A 333 2.61 -11.01 5.27
N ALA A 334 2.91 -9.85 4.69
CA ALA A 334 2.31 -9.41 3.42
C ALA A 334 2.76 -10.27 2.23
N THR A 335 3.78 -11.11 2.41
CA THR A 335 4.27 -12.00 1.35
C THR A 335 3.45 -13.28 1.21
N VAL A 336 2.63 -13.62 2.21
CA VAL A 336 1.68 -14.73 2.12
C VAL A 336 0.46 -14.22 1.36
N SER A 337 0.03 -14.97 0.34
CA SER A 337 -1.15 -14.59 -0.43
C SER A 337 -2.37 -14.47 0.47
N ARG A 338 -3.22 -13.48 0.19
CA ARG A 338 -4.52 -13.32 0.86
C ARG A 338 -5.59 -14.26 0.30
N SER A 339 -5.42 -14.74 -0.94
CA SER A 339 -6.38 -15.63 -1.60
C SER A 339 -6.23 -17.10 -1.23
N HIS A 340 -5.04 -17.53 -0.80
CA HIS A 340 -4.77 -18.93 -0.43
C HIS A 340 -3.99 -19.01 0.87
N CYS A 341 -4.40 -19.91 1.76
CA CYS A 341 -3.71 -20.15 3.02
C CYS A 341 -2.46 -21.03 2.78
N ASP A 342 -1.29 -20.41 2.67
CA ASP A 342 -0.01 -21.14 2.67
C ASP A 342 0.38 -21.52 4.11
N GLU A 343 -0.25 -22.58 4.60
CA GLU A 343 -0.06 -23.07 5.96
C GLU A 343 1.41 -23.41 6.26
N LYS A 344 2.15 -23.93 5.28
CA LYS A 344 3.57 -24.26 5.44
C LYS A 344 4.40 -23.02 5.71
N ARG A 345 4.18 -21.94 4.95
CA ARG A 345 4.89 -20.67 5.15
C ARG A 345 4.48 -19.99 6.45
N ILE A 346 3.19 -19.99 6.76
CA ILE A 346 2.65 -19.47 8.01
C ILE A 346 3.27 -20.19 9.22
N ASN A 347 3.26 -21.52 9.21
CA ASN A 347 3.86 -22.33 10.27
C ASN A 347 5.37 -22.13 10.35
N SER A 348 6.08 -22.00 9.22
CA SER A 348 7.51 -21.68 9.22
C SER A 348 7.80 -20.32 9.87
N THR A 349 6.97 -19.30 9.60
CA THR A 349 7.07 -17.98 10.26
C THR A 349 6.77 -18.08 11.75
N LYS A 350 5.73 -18.81 12.15
CA LYS A 350 5.41 -19.09 13.56
C LYS A 350 6.57 -19.79 14.27
N GLU A 351 7.12 -20.84 13.67
CA GLU A 351 8.25 -21.61 14.21
C GLU A 351 9.50 -20.76 14.38
N ARG A 352 9.70 -19.68 13.62
CA ARG A 352 10.81 -18.74 13.89
C ARG A 352 10.67 -18.00 15.22
N MET A 353 9.45 -17.83 15.71
CA MET A 353 9.14 -17.03 16.91
C MET A 353 8.88 -17.88 18.15
N VAL A 354 8.22 -19.03 17.98
CA VAL A 354 7.84 -19.92 19.09
C VAL A 354 8.41 -21.32 18.92
N HIS A 355 8.58 -22.01 20.04
CA HIS A 355 8.77 -23.45 20.08
C HIS A 355 7.62 -24.07 20.86
N GLN A 356 7.16 -25.22 20.40
CA GLN A 356 6.12 -25.99 21.07
C GLN A 356 6.80 -27.05 21.94
N HIS A 357 6.48 -27.08 23.24
CA HIS A 357 6.92 -28.18 24.07
C HIS A 357 6.15 -29.45 23.72
N HIS A 358 6.83 -30.47 23.19
CA HIS A 358 6.23 -31.73 22.75
C HIS A 358 5.32 -32.39 23.79
N HIS A 359 5.62 -32.27 25.09
CA HIS A 359 4.86 -32.93 26.16
C HIS A 359 3.65 -32.14 26.67
N THR A 360 3.65 -30.82 26.55
CA THR A 360 2.59 -29.97 27.14
C THR A 360 1.74 -29.27 26.08
N GLY A 361 2.17 -29.28 24.82
CA GLY A 361 1.56 -28.51 23.74
C GLY A 361 1.68 -27.00 23.92
N VAL A 362 2.29 -26.52 25.02
CA VAL A 362 2.42 -25.10 25.34
C VAL A 362 3.47 -24.47 24.42
N GLU A 363 3.03 -23.43 23.72
CA GLU A 363 3.89 -22.60 22.90
C GLU A 363 4.61 -21.56 23.78
N LYS A 364 5.94 -21.53 23.68
CA LYS A 364 6.78 -20.53 24.34
C LYS A 364 7.58 -19.76 23.31
N VAL A 365 7.83 -18.49 23.61
CA VAL A 365 8.70 -17.63 22.79
C VAL A 365 10.10 -18.26 22.76
N ARG A 366 10.70 -18.36 21.58
CA ARG A 366 12.08 -18.85 21.43
C ARG A 366 13.04 -17.86 22.07
N HIS A 367 14.01 -18.36 22.83
CA HIS A 367 15.03 -17.53 23.47
C HIS A 367 15.81 -16.70 22.43
N GLU A 368 16.24 -17.33 21.33
CA GLU A 368 16.94 -16.64 20.24
C GLU A 368 16.09 -15.54 19.60
N PHE A 369 14.80 -15.80 19.36
CA PHE A 369 13.89 -14.78 18.84
C PHE A 369 13.79 -13.58 19.78
N ALA A 370 13.55 -13.82 21.07
CA ALA A 370 13.46 -12.75 22.07
C ALA A 370 14.77 -11.95 22.18
N LYS A 371 15.92 -12.63 22.12
CA LYS A 371 17.25 -12.01 22.13
C LYS A 371 17.47 -11.11 20.90
N GLN A 372 17.03 -11.54 19.72
CA GLN A 372 17.20 -10.78 18.47
C GLN A 372 16.27 -9.57 18.37
N MET A 373 15.03 -9.70 18.86
CA MET A 373 14.12 -8.56 19.03
C MET A 373 14.74 -7.51 19.95
N GLY A 374 15.52 -7.94 20.96
CA GLY A 374 16.25 -7.05 21.84
C GLY A 374 15.44 -6.64 23.07
N ALA A 375 16.15 -6.19 24.10
CA ALA A 375 15.57 -5.89 25.40
C ALA A 375 14.51 -4.77 25.35
N GLN A 376 14.61 -3.85 24.38
CA GLN A 376 13.63 -2.77 24.23
C GLN A 376 12.24 -3.24 23.74
N PHE A 377 12.13 -4.47 23.20
CA PHE A 377 10.88 -5.06 22.72
C PHE A 377 10.58 -6.39 23.43
N HIS A 378 10.91 -6.51 24.72
CA HIS A 378 10.81 -7.77 25.46
C HIS A 378 9.47 -8.50 25.19
N VAL A 379 9.54 -9.60 24.43
CA VAL A 379 8.36 -10.32 23.92
C VAL A 379 7.96 -11.40 24.93
N ARG A 380 6.81 -11.22 25.58
CA ARG A 380 6.27 -12.16 26.56
C ARG A 380 5.58 -13.35 25.91
N LYS A 381 4.79 -13.07 24.88
CA LYS A 381 3.92 -14.07 24.27
C LYS A 381 3.79 -13.79 22.78
N VAL A 382 3.76 -14.85 22.00
CA VAL A 382 3.38 -14.82 20.59
C VAL A 382 2.22 -15.79 20.43
N LYS A 383 1.16 -15.35 19.74
CA LYS A 383 0.00 -16.17 19.38
C LYS A 383 -0.21 -16.08 17.87
N PHE A 384 -0.69 -17.17 17.31
CA PHE A 384 -1.14 -17.25 15.93
C PHE A 384 -2.66 -17.38 15.89
N LYS A 385 -3.31 -16.61 15.01
CA LYS A 385 -4.73 -16.76 14.68
C LYS A 385 -4.85 -16.95 13.16
N GLY A 386 -5.14 -18.18 12.73
CA GLY A 386 -5.56 -18.45 11.37
C GLY A 386 -6.94 -17.86 11.12
N ILE A 387 -7.10 -17.12 10.04
CA ILE A 387 -8.40 -16.64 9.55
C ILE A 387 -8.74 -17.58 8.39
N PHE A 388 -9.33 -18.72 8.73
CA PHE A 388 -9.77 -19.70 7.73
C PHE A 388 -11.01 -19.13 7.02
N ILE A 389 -10.84 -18.73 5.76
CA ILE A 389 -11.97 -18.54 4.85
C ILE A 389 -12.24 -19.95 4.29
N LYS A 390 -13.40 -20.52 4.63
CA LYS A 390 -13.85 -21.80 4.08
C LYS A 390 -14.55 -21.57 2.76
#